data_AF-A0A7S2WFB5-F1
#
_entry.id   AF-A0A7S2WFB5-F1
#
_cell.length_a   1.000
_cell.length_b   1.000
_cell.length_c   1.000
_cell.angle_alpha   90.00
_cell.angle_beta   90.00
_cell.angle_gamma   90.00
#
_symmetry.space_group_name_H-M   'P 1'
#
loop_
_entity.id
_entity.type
_entity.pdbx_description
1 polymer ?
#
loop_
_entity_poly.entity_id
_entity_poly.type
_entity_poly.pdbx_seq_one_letter_code
_entity_poly.pdbx_strand_id
1 'polypeptide(L)'
;MMSEPRRKKIESLREREQLREYRSRLQSMLLQKLMSKYGDVGRRQQGPTSKKNTAIKQVVRDFMRTSTSFDEDSLKDLEAQVQQAVSALRTGPLDPLGNTSSKGGAQRTHSRASAARGGLPSTSETSRGGAQVDPALVDSLMQGVNEWTLLQACEQVKNEADAQQKLKASKDRQLKFKRDLDTQVHLVKAGKVHDKDDEIAYFAEVQKRKEEWKKSQEKEKQVWDGKMTEEKRIREIQIREKKRRAEEELRARREEDERVLQRCQEEIIAEQRKVQAAKDAEAERMRQVKLDNLKERQIRMQRKQQEALEDQRLMEAYKAKLEREEVERANAFERRMERLQASGQKWAEEGAGKEQLEFEQKLEQQILGEALRKEQADLERERRDKQAIKDKQRLMAESNRKLIEAKKLRMQRKQQEDQSFAEKSQRDQKEFFESEARKKKEKALLMNQHQIALSQQIHHRSNNPTDPMKASMSDHERKINGELLKKLHQEPELLLKVANRVHAASSPGKKSS
;
A
#
# COMPACT_ATOMS: atom_id res chain seq x y z
N MET A 1 21.62 8.09 6.63
CA MET A 1 21.81 6.94 5.71
C MET A 1 20.54 6.09 5.72
N MET A 2 20.01 5.68 4.56
CA MET A 2 18.79 4.84 4.53
C MET A 2 19.12 3.41 4.99
N SER A 3 18.24 2.81 5.80
CA SER A 3 18.40 1.42 6.25
C SER A 3 18.27 0.44 5.08
N GLU A 4 19.09 -0.62 5.07
CA GLU A 4 19.05 -1.69 4.05
C GLU A 4 17.65 -2.26 3.75
N PRO A 5 16.75 -2.53 4.73
CA PRO A 5 15.39 -2.99 4.43
C PRO A 5 14.56 -1.95 3.69
N ARG A 6 14.80 -0.67 3.93
CA ARG A 6 14.14 0.42 3.20
C ARG A 6 14.67 0.50 1.76
N ARG A 7 15.97 0.29 1.56
CA ARG A 7 16.58 0.22 0.23
C ARG A 7 16.05 -0.97 -0.59
N LYS A 8 16.04 -2.17 -0.01
CA LYS A 8 15.47 -3.38 -0.66
C LYS A 8 14.00 -3.22 -1.00
N LYS A 9 13.21 -2.58 -0.13
CA LYS A 9 11.78 -2.30 -0.40
C LYS A 9 11.60 -1.29 -1.53
N ILE A 10 12.45 -0.27 -1.62
CA ILE A 10 12.43 0.70 -2.72
C ILE A 10 12.85 0.03 -4.03
N GLU A 11 13.90 -0.81 -4.00
CA GLU A 11 14.34 -1.59 -5.16
C GLU A 11 13.26 -2.57 -5.62
N SER A 12 12.60 -3.31 -4.71
CA SER A 12 11.51 -4.21 -5.07
C SER A 12 10.28 -3.48 -5.62
N LEU A 13 9.98 -2.27 -5.11
CA LEU A 13 8.90 -1.44 -5.64
C LEU A 13 9.24 -0.92 -7.04
N ARG A 14 10.50 -0.52 -7.26
CA ARG A 14 11.00 -0.07 -8.56
C ARG A 14 10.98 -1.21 -9.59
N GLU A 15 11.40 -2.42 -9.21
CA GLU A 15 11.30 -3.61 -10.06
C GLU A 15 9.83 -3.95 -10.37
N ARG A 16 8.93 -3.83 -9.38
CA ARG A 16 7.49 -4.05 -9.59
C ARG A 16 6.86 -3.00 -10.51
N GLU A 17 7.30 -1.75 -10.43
CA GLU A 17 6.87 -0.67 -11.34
C GLU A 17 7.41 -0.89 -12.75
N GLN A 18 8.69 -1.26 -12.90
CA GLN A 18 9.27 -1.60 -14.20
C GLN A 18 8.57 -2.79 -14.85
N LEU A 19 8.21 -3.83 -14.08
CA LEU A 19 7.42 -4.96 -14.58
C LEU A 19 5.99 -4.57 -14.97
N ARG A 20 5.37 -3.62 -14.26
CA ARG A 20 4.05 -3.08 -14.64
C ARG A 20 4.12 -2.27 -15.92
N GLU A 21 5.14 -1.42 -16.07
CA GLU A 21 5.35 -0.62 -17.27
C GLU A 21 5.65 -1.51 -18.48
N TYR A 22 6.52 -2.50 -18.31
CA TYR A 22 6.80 -3.53 -19.33
C TYR A 22 5.53 -4.28 -19.74
N ARG A 23 4.73 -4.76 -18.78
CA ARG A 23 3.44 -5.43 -19.06
C ARG A 23 2.45 -4.51 -19.76
N SER A 24 2.36 -3.24 -19.37
CA SER A 24 1.49 -2.26 -20.02
C SER A 24 1.92 -2.02 -21.47
N ARG A 25 3.23 -1.89 -21.72
CA ARG A 25 3.78 -1.71 -23.07
C ARG A 25 3.54 -2.93 -23.95
N LEU A 26 3.76 -4.13 -23.40
CA LEU A 26 3.48 -5.40 -24.08
C LEU A 26 1.99 -5.53 -24.43
N GLN A 27 1.10 -5.19 -23.49
CA GLN A 27 -0.35 -5.18 -23.72
C GLN A 27 -0.73 -4.24 -24.87
N SER A 28 -0.22 -3.01 -24.87
CA SER A 28 -0.49 -2.04 -25.95
C SER A 28 0.01 -2.55 -27.30
N MET A 29 1.20 -3.15 -27.34
CA MET A 29 1.78 -3.70 -28.57
C MET A 29 0.99 -4.91 -29.09
N LEU A 30 0.59 -5.83 -28.22
CA LEU A 30 -0.23 -6.99 -28.58
C LEU A 30 -1.60 -6.54 -29.09
N LEU A 31 -2.25 -5.59 -28.42
CA LEU A 31 -3.51 -5.01 -28.89
C LEU A 31 -3.34 -4.39 -30.27
N GLN A 32 -2.30 -3.61 -30.50
CA GLN A 32 -2.05 -2.98 -31.80
C GLN A 32 -1.84 -4.02 -32.91
N LYS A 33 -1.02 -5.06 -32.67
CA LYS A 33 -0.74 -6.11 -33.66
C LYS A 33 -1.97 -6.98 -33.95
N LEU A 34 -2.68 -7.43 -32.91
CA LEU A 34 -3.85 -8.30 -33.05
C LEU A 34 -5.06 -7.55 -33.61
N MET A 35 -5.27 -6.28 -33.22
CA MET A 35 -6.28 -5.44 -33.85
C MET A 35 -5.94 -5.13 -35.31
N SER A 36 -4.66 -4.93 -35.64
CA SER A 36 -4.26 -4.75 -37.04
C SER A 36 -4.44 -6.00 -37.90
N LYS A 37 -4.29 -7.20 -37.32
CA LYS A 37 -4.37 -8.48 -38.05
C LYS A 37 -5.79 -9.05 -38.13
N TYR A 38 -6.57 -8.95 -37.05
CA TYR A 38 -7.89 -9.58 -36.93
C TYR A 38 -9.03 -8.59 -36.65
N GLY A 39 -8.70 -7.35 -36.28
CA GLY A 39 -9.67 -6.29 -35.99
C GLY A 39 -10.08 -5.51 -37.23
N ASP A 40 -11.09 -4.65 -37.07
CA ASP A 40 -11.56 -3.78 -38.15
C ASP A 40 -10.78 -2.45 -38.10
N VAL A 41 -9.60 -2.42 -38.72
CA VAL A 41 -8.77 -1.21 -38.84
C VAL A 41 -8.99 -0.61 -40.24
N GLY A 42 -9.87 0.40 -40.36
CA GLY A 42 -9.90 1.21 -41.59
C GLY A 42 -11.25 1.70 -42.12
N ARG A 43 -12.41 1.31 -41.58
CA ARG A 43 -13.68 1.95 -42.00
C ARG A 43 -13.99 3.17 -41.13
N ARG A 44 -13.87 4.35 -41.74
CA ARG A 44 -14.09 5.72 -41.20
C ARG A 44 -15.45 5.99 -40.50
N GLN A 45 -16.24 4.97 -40.14
CA GLN A 45 -17.56 5.14 -39.50
C GLN A 45 -17.91 4.09 -38.43
N GLN A 46 -16.95 3.36 -37.87
CA GLN A 46 -17.21 2.61 -36.63
C GLN A 46 -16.28 3.10 -35.53
N GLY A 47 -16.88 3.80 -34.57
CA GLY A 47 -16.19 4.33 -33.40
C GLY A 47 -15.59 3.24 -32.49
N PRO A 48 -15.19 3.58 -31.25
CA PRO A 48 -14.45 2.72 -30.32
C PRO A 48 -15.17 1.42 -29.86
N THR A 49 -16.23 1.00 -30.55
CA THR A 49 -17.20 -0.04 -30.18
C THR A 49 -17.35 -1.16 -31.22
N SER A 50 -16.37 -1.43 -32.10
CA SER A 50 -16.41 -2.67 -32.90
C SER A 50 -16.41 -3.88 -31.96
N LYS A 51 -17.38 -4.79 -32.14
CA LYS A 51 -17.53 -6.02 -31.34
C LYS A 51 -16.26 -6.87 -31.43
N LYS A 52 -15.61 -6.93 -32.60
CA LYS A 52 -14.33 -7.63 -32.79
C LYS A 52 -13.21 -6.98 -31.99
N ASN A 53 -13.06 -5.65 -32.09
CA ASN A 53 -12.04 -4.92 -31.34
C ASN A 53 -12.26 -5.03 -29.82
N THR A 54 -13.52 -5.14 -29.38
CA THR A 54 -13.87 -5.37 -27.96
C THR A 54 -13.51 -6.79 -27.52
N ALA A 55 -13.78 -7.81 -28.34
CA ALA A 55 -13.38 -9.19 -28.06
C ALA A 55 -11.86 -9.35 -28.01
N ILE A 56 -11.12 -8.77 -28.96
CA ILE A 56 -9.64 -8.77 -28.96
C ILE A 56 -9.10 -8.11 -27.69
N LYS A 57 -9.67 -6.96 -27.28
CA LYS A 57 -9.29 -6.28 -26.03
C LYS A 57 -9.53 -7.14 -24.79
N GLN A 58 -10.60 -7.91 -24.77
CA GLN A 58 -10.94 -8.77 -23.64
C GLN A 58 -10.00 -9.97 -23.55
N VAL A 59 -9.77 -10.67 -24.67
CA VAL A 59 -8.85 -11.83 -24.72
C VAL A 59 -7.42 -11.42 -24.34
N VAL A 60 -6.91 -10.30 -24.87
CA VAL A 60 -5.58 -9.80 -24.49
C VAL A 60 -5.53 -9.38 -23.02
N ARG A 61 -6.59 -8.76 -22.48
CA ARG A 61 -6.66 -8.39 -21.06
C ARG A 61 -6.62 -9.62 -20.16
N ASP A 62 -7.36 -10.66 -20.52
CA ASP A 62 -7.45 -11.90 -19.74
C ASP A 62 -6.11 -12.64 -19.79
N PHE A 63 -5.47 -12.73 -20.97
CA PHE A 63 -4.11 -13.26 -21.13
C PHE A 63 -3.09 -12.52 -20.26
N MET A 64 -3.10 -11.18 -20.26
CA MET A 64 -2.17 -10.38 -19.43
C MET A 64 -2.40 -10.56 -17.92
N ARG A 65 -3.59 -11.03 -17.51
CA ARG A 65 -3.93 -11.33 -16.11
C ARG A 65 -3.53 -12.75 -15.71
N THR A 66 -3.71 -13.73 -16.59
CA THR A 66 -3.50 -15.15 -16.29
C THR A 66 -2.06 -15.61 -16.53
N SER A 67 -1.37 -15.01 -17.50
CA SER A 67 -0.04 -15.48 -17.89
C SER A 67 1.06 -14.97 -16.95
N THR A 68 1.84 -15.92 -16.42
CA THR A 68 3.01 -15.65 -15.56
C THR A 68 4.30 -15.46 -16.35
N SER A 69 4.46 -16.13 -17.49
CA SER A 69 5.53 -15.97 -18.48
C SER A 69 4.96 -15.69 -19.88
N PHE A 70 5.78 -15.12 -20.76
CA PHE A 70 5.41 -14.75 -22.14
C PHE A 70 6.31 -15.49 -23.12
N ASP A 71 6.14 -16.81 -23.19
CA ASP A 71 6.88 -17.69 -24.08
C ASP A 71 6.21 -17.75 -25.46
N GLU A 72 6.95 -18.16 -26.50
CA GLU A 72 6.45 -18.15 -27.89
C GLU A 72 5.16 -18.97 -28.06
N ASP A 73 5.06 -20.11 -27.37
CA ASP A 73 3.87 -20.97 -27.40
C ASP A 73 2.66 -20.28 -26.77
N SER A 74 2.86 -19.52 -25.68
CA SER A 74 1.78 -18.75 -25.05
C SER A 74 1.24 -17.64 -25.96
N LEU A 75 2.10 -17.07 -26.83
CA LEU A 75 1.71 -16.07 -27.82
C LEU A 75 0.96 -16.69 -29.01
N LYS A 76 1.32 -17.92 -29.42
CA LYS A 76 0.57 -18.70 -30.42
C LYS A 76 -0.83 -19.05 -29.91
N ASP A 77 -0.93 -19.47 -28.64
CA ASP A 77 -2.21 -19.75 -28.00
C ASP A 77 -3.10 -18.51 -27.88
N LEU A 78 -2.51 -17.36 -27.52
CA LEU A 78 -3.21 -16.08 -27.52
C LEU A 78 -3.77 -15.74 -28.91
N GLU A 79 -2.97 -15.93 -29.95
CA GLU A 79 -3.39 -15.68 -31.33
C GLU A 79 -4.52 -16.62 -31.76
N ALA A 80 -4.46 -17.91 -31.40
CA ALA A 80 -5.52 -18.88 -31.65
C ALA A 80 -6.83 -18.50 -30.93
N GLN A 81 -6.75 -18.07 -29.67
CA GLN A 81 -7.91 -17.61 -28.89
C GLN A 81 -8.53 -16.35 -29.49
N VAL A 82 -7.72 -15.41 -29.96
CA VAL A 82 -8.19 -14.20 -30.65
C VAL A 82 -8.87 -14.56 -31.96
N GLN A 83 -8.29 -15.48 -32.75
CA GLN A 83 -8.87 -15.94 -33.99
C GLN A 83 -10.20 -16.65 -33.76
N GLN A 84 -10.31 -17.47 -32.70
CA GLN A 84 -11.55 -18.14 -32.30
C GLN A 84 -12.62 -17.14 -31.84
N ALA A 85 -12.24 -16.15 -31.02
CA ALA A 85 -13.17 -15.13 -30.53
C ALA A 85 -13.70 -14.24 -31.68
N VAL A 86 -12.85 -13.91 -32.65
CA VAL A 86 -13.24 -13.13 -33.84
C VAL A 86 -14.06 -13.98 -34.83
N SER A 87 -13.75 -15.26 -35.01
CA SER A 87 -14.52 -16.15 -35.89
C SER A 87 -15.92 -16.46 -35.33
N ALA A 88 -16.04 -16.65 -34.01
CA ALA A 88 -17.31 -16.81 -33.33
C ALA A 88 -18.25 -15.61 -33.50
N LEU A 89 -17.70 -14.40 -33.65
CA LEU A 89 -18.46 -13.19 -33.96
C LEU A 89 -18.83 -13.05 -35.44
N ARG A 90 -18.11 -13.74 -36.34
CA ARG A 90 -18.39 -13.78 -37.78
C ARG A 90 -19.50 -14.79 -38.09
N THR A 91 -19.58 -15.86 -37.32
CA THR A 91 -20.71 -16.79 -37.30
C THR A 91 -21.81 -16.21 -36.41
N GLY A 92 -22.64 -15.32 -36.95
CA GLY A 92 -23.94 -15.02 -36.35
C GLY A 92 -24.76 -16.31 -36.15
N PRO A 93 -25.79 -16.31 -35.29
CA PRO A 93 -26.43 -17.52 -34.78
C PRO A 93 -27.04 -18.34 -35.93
N LEU A 94 -26.31 -19.37 -36.34
CA LEU A 94 -26.90 -20.58 -36.87
C LEU A 94 -27.11 -21.48 -35.66
N ASP A 95 -28.38 -21.72 -35.35
CA ASP A 95 -28.81 -22.77 -34.44
C ASP A 95 -28.01 -24.05 -34.70
N PRO A 96 -27.43 -24.69 -33.67
CA PRO A 96 -26.98 -26.05 -33.81
C PRO A 96 -28.22 -26.95 -33.74
N LEU A 97 -28.80 -27.19 -34.92
CA LEU A 97 -29.60 -28.39 -35.17
C LEU A 97 -28.72 -29.62 -34.89
N GLY A 98 -28.99 -30.24 -33.74
CA GLY A 98 -28.36 -31.46 -33.24
C GLY A 98 -29.38 -32.40 -32.61
N ASN A 99 -30.38 -32.77 -33.39
CA ASN A 99 -30.90 -34.13 -33.57
C ASN A 99 -31.01 -35.07 -32.33
N THR A 100 -32.23 -35.24 -31.78
CA THR A 100 -32.76 -36.59 -31.47
C THR A 100 -34.25 -36.68 -31.79
N SER A 101 -34.55 -37.58 -32.71
CA SER A 101 -35.85 -38.05 -33.18
C SER A 101 -36.81 -38.52 -32.07
N SER A 102 -38.10 -38.20 -32.19
CA SER A 102 -39.15 -39.22 -32.38
C SER A 102 -40.52 -38.61 -32.66
N LYS A 103 -41.08 -38.96 -33.84
CA LYS A 103 -42.47 -39.38 -34.17
C LYS A 103 -43.61 -38.76 -33.34
N GLY A 104 -44.68 -38.22 -33.91
CA GLY A 104 -45.26 -38.22 -35.26
C GLY A 104 -46.58 -37.45 -35.15
N GLY A 105 -47.01 -36.72 -36.18
CA GLY A 105 -47.97 -37.26 -37.13
C GLY A 105 -48.77 -36.11 -37.72
N ALA A 106 -48.94 -36.15 -39.04
CA ALA A 106 -49.44 -35.09 -39.90
C ALA A 106 -50.94 -34.79 -39.75
N GLN A 107 -51.34 -33.55 -40.04
CA GLN A 107 -52.11 -33.11 -41.24
C GLN A 107 -52.72 -31.72 -40.92
N ARG A 108 -52.45 -30.66 -41.72
CA ARG A 108 -53.27 -30.18 -42.88
C ARG A 108 -54.77 -30.13 -42.53
N THR A 109 -55.49 -29.01 -42.55
CA THR A 109 -55.75 -28.15 -43.72
C THR A 109 -56.36 -26.77 -43.33
N HIS A 110 -56.45 -25.94 -44.38
CA HIS A 110 -56.98 -24.59 -44.58
C HIS A 110 -58.29 -24.12 -43.91
N SER A 111 -58.40 -22.78 -43.97
CA SER A 111 -59.56 -21.92 -44.30
C SER A 111 -60.54 -21.43 -43.21
N ARG A 112 -60.39 -20.12 -42.91
CA ARG A 112 -61.24 -18.98 -43.34
C ARG A 112 -62.74 -18.98 -42.94
N ALA A 113 -63.08 -17.90 -42.21
CA ALA A 113 -64.20 -16.97 -42.35
C ALA A 113 -65.66 -17.34 -41.97
N SER A 114 -66.24 -16.33 -41.30
CA SER A 114 -67.56 -15.72 -41.52
C SER A 114 -68.79 -16.22 -40.77
N ALA A 115 -69.33 -15.24 -40.02
CA ALA A 115 -70.69 -14.73 -40.11
C ALA A 115 -71.84 -15.44 -39.35
N ALA A 116 -72.38 -14.65 -38.42
CA ALA A 116 -73.76 -14.19 -38.39
C ALA A 116 -74.92 -15.13 -37.99
N ARG A 117 -75.74 -14.54 -37.10
CA ARG A 117 -77.22 -14.51 -37.10
C ARG A 117 -78.02 -15.78 -36.81
N GLY A 118 -79.01 -15.57 -35.93
CA GLY A 118 -80.31 -16.23 -35.94
C GLY A 118 -80.32 -17.56 -35.20
N GLY A 119 -81.27 -17.88 -34.35
CA GLY A 119 -82.57 -17.26 -34.08
C GLY A 119 -83.21 -18.06 -32.95
N LEU A 120 -83.96 -17.35 -32.11
CA LEU A 120 -85.06 -17.93 -31.34
C LEU A 120 -86.09 -18.50 -32.33
N PRO A 121 -86.76 -19.60 -31.96
CA PRO A 121 -88.16 -19.39 -31.63
C PRO A 121 -88.58 -20.13 -30.35
N SER A 122 -89.27 -19.37 -29.51
CA SER A 122 -90.07 -19.85 -28.39
C SER A 122 -91.47 -20.20 -28.93
N THR A 123 -91.97 -21.35 -28.47
CA THR A 123 -93.39 -21.65 -28.19
C THR A 123 -94.41 -21.45 -29.31
N SER A 124 -94.70 -22.54 -30.02
CA SER A 124 -96.02 -22.80 -30.60
C SER A 124 -96.82 -23.68 -29.64
N GLU A 125 -97.88 -23.11 -29.05
CA GLU A 125 -99.01 -23.86 -28.52
C GLU A 125 -99.70 -24.61 -29.66
N THR A 126 -99.87 -25.93 -29.51
CA THR A 126 -100.77 -26.71 -30.35
C THR A 126 -101.82 -27.38 -29.49
N SER A 127 -103.02 -26.82 -29.63
CA SER A 127 -104.32 -27.31 -29.20
C SER A 127 -104.48 -28.83 -29.38
N ARG A 128 -104.81 -29.52 -28.28
CA ARG A 128 -105.31 -30.91 -28.29
C ARG A 128 -106.77 -30.89 -28.75
N GLY A 129 -106.98 -31.03 -30.06
CA GLY A 129 -108.27 -31.46 -30.60
C GLY A 129 -108.44 -32.96 -30.37
N GLY A 130 -109.35 -33.34 -29.48
CA GLY A 130 -109.80 -34.73 -29.37
C GLY A 130 -110.59 -35.10 -30.62
N ALA A 131 -110.04 -36.00 -31.43
CA ALA A 131 -110.80 -36.62 -32.52
C ALA A 131 -111.89 -37.50 -31.89
N GLN A 132 -113.15 -37.06 -31.98
CA GLN A 132 -114.29 -37.98 -31.81
C GLN A 132 -114.26 -38.95 -32.99
N VAL A 133 -114.21 -40.24 -32.67
CA VAL A 133 -114.38 -41.32 -33.65
C VAL A 133 -115.86 -41.40 -33.98
N ASP A 134 -116.20 -41.27 -35.25
CA ASP A 134 -117.56 -41.38 -35.78
C ASP A 134 -118.06 -42.84 -35.64
N PRO A 135 -119.13 -43.13 -34.87
CA PRO A 135 -119.60 -44.50 -34.62
C PRO A 135 -120.01 -45.26 -35.89
N ALA A 136 -120.41 -44.55 -36.95
CA ALA A 136 -120.83 -45.15 -38.21
C ALA A 136 -119.67 -45.77 -39.01
N LEU A 137 -118.44 -45.32 -38.78
CA LEU A 137 -117.25 -45.85 -39.44
C LEU A 137 -116.81 -47.20 -38.83
N VAL A 138 -117.13 -47.43 -37.56
CA VAL A 138 -116.78 -48.66 -36.82
C VAL A 138 -117.68 -49.82 -37.25
N ASP A 139 -118.99 -49.58 -37.39
CA ASP A 139 -119.95 -50.61 -37.84
C ASP A 139 -119.75 -51.03 -39.31
N SER A 140 -119.25 -50.12 -40.16
CA SER A 140 -118.95 -50.40 -41.57
C SER A 140 -117.66 -51.22 -41.76
N LEU A 141 -116.65 -51.04 -40.90
CA LEU A 141 -115.46 -51.93 -40.84
C LEU A 141 -115.78 -53.29 -40.20
N MET A 142 -116.79 -53.31 -39.33
CA MET A 142 -117.51 -54.46 -38.75
C MET A 142 -117.92 -55.55 -39.74
N GLN A 143 -118.49 -55.11 -40.87
CA GLN A 143 -119.18 -55.99 -41.81
C GLN A 143 -118.27 -56.35 -42.99
N GLY A 144 -117.66 -57.54 -42.90
CA GLY A 144 -116.96 -58.18 -44.02
C GLY A 144 -115.46 -58.41 -43.84
N VAL A 145 -114.88 -58.07 -42.68
CA VAL A 145 -113.47 -58.35 -42.35
C VAL A 145 -113.40 -59.38 -41.22
N ASN A 146 -112.59 -60.42 -41.39
CA ASN A 146 -112.38 -61.46 -40.39
C ASN A 146 -111.82 -60.84 -39.10
N GLU A 147 -112.41 -61.17 -37.95
CA GLU A 147 -112.02 -60.67 -36.61
C GLU A 147 -110.54 -60.89 -36.31
N TRP A 148 -109.94 -61.97 -36.85
CA TRP A 148 -108.51 -62.24 -36.77
C TRP A 148 -107.65 -61.19 -37.49
N THR A 149 -108.12 -60.66 -38.62
CA THR A 149 -107.44 -59.60 -39.38
C THR A 149 -107.50 -58.26 -38.65
N LEU A 150 -108.61 -57.97 -37.95
CA LEU A 150 -108.76 -56.81 -37.08
C LEU A 150 -107.84 -56.87 -35.84
N LEU A 151 -107.71 -58.05 -35.22
CA LEU A 151 -106.77 -58.27 -34.12
C LEU A 151 -105.31 -58.12 -34.60
N GLN A 152 -104.98 -58.67 -35.78
CA GLN A 152 -103.65 -58.52 -36.38
C GLN A 152 -103.34 -57.05 -36.71
N ALA A 153 -104.31 -56.28 -37.24
CA ALA A 153 -104.15 -54.85 -37.48
C ALA A 153 -103.98 -54.06 -36.17
N CYS A 154 -104.74 -54.41 -35.11
CA CYS A 154 -104.56 -53.81 -33.79
C CYS A 154 -103.18 -54.11 -33.18
N GLU A 155 -102.69 -55.35 -33.32
CA GLU A 155 -101.37 -55.75 -32.87
C GLU A 155 -100.27 -55.06 -33.69
N GLN A 156 -100.47 -54.89 -35.00
CA GLN A 156 -99.56 -54.14 -35.86
C GLN A 156 -99.51 -52.66 -35.48
N VAL A 157 -100.65 -52.01 -35.22
CA VAL A 157 -100.71 -50.62 -34.76
C VAL A 157 -100.04 -50.46 -33.38
N LYS A 158 -100.24 -51.42 -32.46
CA LYS A 158 -99.53 -51.44 -31.18
C LYS A 158 -98.02 -51.59 -31.38
N ASN A 159 -97.58 -52.49 -32.25
CA ASN A 159 -96.16 -52.68 -32.55
C ASN A 159 -95.54 -51.45 -33.22
N GLU A 160 -96.26 -50.77 -34.12
CA GLU A 160 -95.82 -49.51 -34.73
C GLU A 160 -95.74 -48.38 -33.70
N ALA A 161 -96.72 -48.26 -32.81
CA ALA A 161 -96.70 -47.30 -31.71
C ALA A 161 -95.52 -47.56 -30.75
N ASP A 162 -95.27 -48.82 -30.40
CA ASP A 162 -94.15 -49.23 -29.57
C ASP A 162 -92.80 -48.99 -30.27
N ALA A 163 -92.71 -49.24 -31.58
CA ALA A 163 -91.52 -48.95 -32.38
C ALA A 163 -91.26 -47.44 -32.46
N GLN A 164 -92.29 -46.62 -32.65
CA GLN A 164 -92.19 -45.16 -32.62
C GLN A 164 -91.81 -44.65 -31.22
N GLN A 165 -92.35 -45.24 -30.16
CA GLN A 165 -92.00 -44.89 -28.78
C GLN A 165 -90.56 -45.26 -28.45
N LYS A 166 -90.08 -46.45 -28.87
CA LYS A 166 -88.67 -46.85 -28.75
C LYS A 166 -87.74 -45.93 -29.52
N LEU A 167 -88.12 -45.52 -30.74
CA LEU A 167 -87.35 -44.56 -31.54
C LEU A 167 -87.29 -43.18 -30.89
N LYS A 168 -88.42 -42.66 -30.38
CA LYS A 168 -88.46 -41.41 -29.62
C LYS A 168 -87.60 -41.48 -28.36
N ALA A 169 -87.75 -42.54 -27.56
CA ALA A 169 -86.94 -42.75 -26.37
C ALA A 169 -85.43 -42.85 -26.68
N SER A 170 -85.06 -43.46 -27.82
CA SER A 170 -83.67 -43.50 -28.29
C SER A 170 -83.16 -42.11 -28.67
N LYS A 171 -83.95 -41.33 -29.41
CA LYS A 171 -83.62 -39.92 -29.76
C LYS A 171 -83.51 -39.04 -28.52
N ASP A 172 -84.40 -39.20 -27.55
CA ASP A 172 -84.38 -38.44 -26.30
C ASP A 172 -83.13 -38.78 -25.46
N ARG A 173 -82.75 -40.06 -25.41
CA ARG A 173 -81.49 -40.49 -24.80
C ARG A 173 -80.28 -39.90 -25.52
N GLN A 174 -80.26 -39.91 -26.85
CA GLN A 174 -79.18 -39.29 -27.65
C GLN A 174 -79.09 -37.77 -27.41
N LEU A 175 -80.22 -37.07 -27.35
CA LEU A 175 -80.28 -35.64 -27.05
C LEU A 175 -79.78 -35.34 -25.64
N LYS A 176 -80.15 -36.17 -24.66
CA LYS A 176 -79.64 -36.05 -23.29
C LYS A 176 -78.13 -36.28 -23.23
N PHE A 177 -77.62 -37.34 -23.86
CA PHE A 177 -76.18 -37.60 -23.95
C PHE A 177 -75.42 -36.46 -24.61
N LYS A 178 -75.97 -35.89 -25.69
CA LYS A 178 -75.38 -34.73 -26.36
C LYS A 178 -75.31 -33.52 -25.42
N ARG A 179 -76.40 -33.21 -24.72
CA ARG A 179 -76.43 -32.11 -23.72
C ARG A 179 -75.43 -32.33 -22.59
N ASP A 180 -75.32 -33.55 -22.08
CA ASP A 180 -74.37 -33.89 -21.01
C ASP A 180 -72.92 -33.75 -21.49
N LEU A 181 -72.61 -34.20 -22.72
CA LEU A 181 -71.30 -34.01 -23.35
C LEU A 181 -70.98 -32.53 -23.59
N ASP A 182 -71.91 -31.75 -24.13
CA ASP A 182 -71.73 -30.32 -24.35
C ASP A 182 -71.48 -29.60 -23.01
N THR A 183 -72.18 -30.00 -21.94
CA THR A 183 -71.98 -29.48 -20.59
C THR A 183 -70.60 -29.83 -20.05
N GLN A 184 -70.15 -31.09 -20.20
CA GLN A 184 -68.80 -31.51 -19.80
C GLN A 184 -67.72 -30.77 -20.58
N VAL A 185 -67.88 -30.60 -21.90
CA VAL A 185 -66.94 -29.84 -22.72
C VAL A 185 -66.89 -28.37 -22.28
N HIS A 186 -68.02 -27.76 -21.94
CA HIS A 186 -68.06 -26.40 -21.40
C HIS A 186 -67.35 -26.29 -20.06
N LEU A 187 -67.58 -27.23 -19.13
CA LEU A 187 -66.91 -27.26 -17.83
C LEU A 187 -65.39 -27.42 -17.98
N VAL A 188 -64.92 -28.32 -18.85
CA VAL A 188 -63.49 -28.50 -19.12
C VAL A 188 -62.88 -27.25 -19.77
N LYS A 189 -63.60 -26.60 -20.69
CA LYS A 189 -63.13 -25.34 -21.29
C LYS A 189 -63.06 -24.21 -20.26
N ALA A 190 -64.06 -24.09 -19.39
CA ALA A 190 -64.08 -23.10 -18.31
C ALA A 190 -62.93 -23.33 -17.32
N GLY A 191 -62.69 -24.59 -16.91
CA GLY A 191 -61.55 -24.95 -16.07
C GLY A 191 -60.21 -24.54 -16.70
N LYS A 192 -60.00 -24.84 -17.99
CA LYS A 192 -58.78 -24.43 -18.72
C LYS A 192 -58.58 -22.92 -18.84
N VAL A 193 -59.64 -22.12 -18.78
CA VAL A 193 -59.53 -20.66 -18.77
C VAL A 193 -59.11 -20.19 -17.37
N HIS A 194 -59.71 -20.76 -16.33
CA HIS A 194 -59.35 -20.46 -14.95
C HIS A 194 -57.88 -20.82 -14.64
N ASP A 195 -57.43 -21.99 -15.08
CA ASP A 195 -56.03 -22.42 -14.91
C ASP A 195 -55.04 -21.43 -15.57
N LYS A 196 -55.41 -20.87 -16.73
CA LYS A 196 -54.59 -19.86 -17.42
C LYS A 196 -54.58 -18.53 -16.69
N ASP A 197 -55.72 -18.10 -16.15
CA ASP A 197 -55.81 -16.86 -15.38
C ASP A 197 -54.99 -16.98 -14.08
N ASP A 198 -55.01 -18.15 -13.44
CA ASP A 198 -54.18 -18.45 -12.26
C ASP A 198 -52.69 -18.49 -12.61
N GLU A 199 -52.30 -19.08 -13.74
CA GLU A 199 -50.92 -19.03 -14.26
C GLU A 199 -50.47 -17.59 -14.51
N ILE A 200 -51.30 -16.77 -15.15
CA ILE A 200 -51.00 -15.36 -15.44
C ILE A 200 -50.84 -14.58 -14.12
N ALA A 201 -51.73 -14.78 -13.15
CA ALA A 201 -51.66 -14.14 -11.84
C ALA A 201 -50.38 -14.54 -11.09
N TYR A 202 -50.02 -15.83 -11.12
CA TYR A 202 -48.79 -16.34 -10.54
C TYR A 202 -47.55 -15.70 -11.18
N PHE A 203 -47.49 -15.63 -12.51
CA PHE A 203 -46.38 -14.97 -13.21
C PHE A 203 -46.27 -13.48 -12.86
N ALA A 204 -47.40 -12.77 -12.73
CA ALA A 204 -47.42 -11.37 -12.31
C ALA A 204 -46.87 -11.20 -10.88
N GLU A 205 -47.24 -12.08 -9.94
CA GLU A 205 -46.72 -12.05 -8.56
C GLU A 205 -45.21 -12.34 -8.51
N VAL A 206 -44.74 -13.31 -9.30
CA VAL A 206 -43.30 -13.63 -9.42
C VAL A 206 -42.51 -12.44 -9.97
N GLN A 207 -43.03 -11.75 -11.00
CA GLN A 207 -42.38 -10.54 -11.52
C GLN A 207 -42.36 -9.42 -10.49
N LYS A 208 -43.45 -9.21 -9.75
CA LYS A 208 -43.52 -8.22 -8.67
C LYS A 208 -42.49 -8.50 -7.58
N ARG A 209 -42.37 -9.75 -7.10
CA ARG A 209 -41.33 -10.14 -6.12
C ARG A 209 -39.93 -9.91 -6.66
N LYS A 210 -39.69 -10.20 -7.94
CA LYS A 210 -38.38 -9.98 -8.58
C LYS A 210 -38.03 -8.49 -8.65
N GLU A 211 -39.00 -7.63 -8.96
CA GLU A 211 -38.81 -6.18 -8.96
C GLU A 211 -38.57 -5.61 -7.56
N GLU A 212 -39.31 -6.08 -6.56
CA GLU A 212 -39.12 -5.72 -5.15
C GLU A 212 -37.73 -6.12 -4.66
N TRP A 213 -37.29 -7.35 -5.00
CA TRP A 213 -35.94 -7.81 -4.68
C TRP A 213 -34.86 -6.96 -5.35
N LYS A 214 -35.03 -6.62 -6.64
CA LYS A 214 -34.11 -5.71 -7.34
C LYS A 214 -34.05 -4.33 -6.68
N LYS A 215 -35.19 -3.75 -6.31
CA LYS A 215 -35.25 -2.46 -5.60
C LYS A 215 -34.57 -2.56 -4.23
N SER A 216 -34.73 -3.67 -3.51
CA SER A 216 -34.05 -3.90 -2.25
C SER A 216 -32.53 -3.97 -2.41
N GLN A 217 -32.05 -4.72 -3.42
CA GLN A 217 -30.63 -4.80 -3.76
C GLN A 217 -30.04 -3.44 -4.16
N GLU A 218 -30.78 -2.65 -4.93
CA GLU A 218 -30.34 -1.31 -5.30
C GLU A 218 -30.26 -0.36 -4.10
N LYS A 219 -31.23 -0.43 -3.18
CA LYS A 219 -31.17 0.31 -1.91
C LYS A 219 -29.99 -0.10 -1.03
N GLU A 220 -29.73 -1.41 -0.89
CA GLU A 220 -28.57 -1.90 -0.15
C GLU A 220 -27.26 -1.42 -0.76
N LYS A 221 -27.16 -1.46 -2.09
CA LYS A 221 -26.00 -0.93 -2.82
C LYS A 221 -25.84 0.58 -2.60
N GLN A 222 -26.91 1.37 -2.68
CA GLN A 222 -26.86 2.81 -2.41
C GLN A 222 -26.42 3.11 -0.97
N VAL A 223 -26.89 2.35 0.01
CA VAL A 223 -26.45 2.48 1.41
C VAL A 223 -24.96 2.15 1.55
N TRP A 224 -24.49 1.10 0.87
CA TRP A 224 -23.08 0.72 0.89
C TRP A 224 -22.18 1.76 0.21
N ASP A 225 -22.57 2.24 -0.97
CA ASP A 225 -21.88 3.32 -1.70
C ASP A 225 -21.87 4.62 -0.88
N GLY A 226 -22.97 4.94 -0.19
CA GLY A 226 -23.07 6.06 0.76
C GLY A 226 -22.09 5.95 1.94
N LYS A 227 -21.99 4.77 2.56
CA LYS A 227 -21.01 4.51 3.62
C LYS A 227 -19.58 4.63 3.12
N MET A 228 -19.28 4.10 1.94
CA MET A 228 -17.94 4.11 1.35
C MET A 228 -17.51 5.54 0.96
N THR A 229 -18.43 6.34 0.44
CA THR A 229 -18.16 7.76 0.12
C THR A 229 -17.95 8.60 1.37
N GLU A 230 -18.72 8.38 2.44
CA GLU A 230 -18.51 9.06 3.72
C GLU A 230 -17.19 8.65 4.37
N GLU A 231 -16.84 7.36 4.37
CA GLU A 231 -15.54 6.91 4.88
C GLU A 231 -14.38 7.51 4.08
N LYS A 232 -14.50 7.61 2.76
CA LYS A 232 -13.52 8.30 1.91
C LYS A 232 -13.40 9.78 2.29
N ARG A 233 -14.52 10.46 2.52
CA ARG A 233 -14.55 11.88 2.95
C ARG A 233 -13.84 12.05 4.29
N ILE A 234 -14.10 11.18 5.27
CA ILE A 234 -13.45 11.20 6.58
C ILE A 234 -11.93 11.00 6.43
N ARG A 235 -11.51 10.01 5.63
CA ARG A 235 -10.07 9.77 5.35
C ARG A 235 -9.41 10.99 4.69
N GLU A 236 -10.07 11.64 3.74
CA GLU A 236 -9.57 12.86 3.11
C GLU A 236 -9.41 14.02 4.11
N ILE A 237 -10.37 14.19 5.03
CA ILE A 237 -10.28 15.18 6.12
C ILE A 237 -9.08 14.86 7.02
N GLN A 238 -8.91 13.60 7.45
CA GLN A 238 -7.79 13.17 8.27
C GLN A 238 -6.43 13.40 7.58
N ILE A 239 -6.34 13.10 6.28
CA ILE A 239 -5.12 13.34 5.49
C ILE A 239 -4.83 14.84 5.43
N ARG A 240 -5.85 15.68 5.19
CA ARG A 240 -5.69 17.15 5.14
C ARG A 240 -5.23 17.70 6.48
N GLU A 241 -5.83 17.25 7.58
CA GLU A 241 -5.47 17.69 8.93
C GLU A 241 -4.05 17.26 9.31
N LYS A 242 -3.66 16.02 8.96
CA LYS A 242 -2.29 15.53 9.16
C LYS A 242 -1.27 16.32 8.35
N LYS A 243 -1.59 16.67 7.10
CA LYS A 243 -0.75 17.55 6.27
C LYS A 243 -0.61 18.94 6.89
N ARG A 244 -1.73 19.55 7.33
CA ARG A 244 -1.70 20.85 8.02
C ARG A 244 -0.81 20.82 9.26
N ARG A 245 -0.94 19.81 10.11
CA ARG A 245 -0.08 19.65 11.29
C ARG A 245 1.40 19.48 10.93
N ALA A 246 1.71 18.72 9.89
CA ALA A 246 3.08 18.56 9.42
C ALA A 246 3.67 19.85 8.83
N GLU A 247 2.86 20.65 8.11
CA GLU A 247 3.26 21.96 7.60
C GLU A 247 3.48 22.98 8.73
N GLU A 248 2.61 22.98 9.75
CA GLU A 248 2.77 23.81 10.95
C GLU A 248 4.03 23.43 11.74
N GLU A 249 4.29 22.12 11.95
CA GLU A 249 5.52 21.65 12.61
C GLU A 249 6.77 22.02 11.79
N LEU A 250 6.72 21.87 10.47
CA LEU A 250 7.83 22.24 9.60
C LEU A 250 8.08 23.75 9.62
N ARG A 251 7.02 24.56 9.65
CA ARG A 251 7.14 26.02 9.77
C ARG A 251 7.71 26.42 11.13
N ALA A 252 7.21 25.84 12.23
CA ALA A 252 7.74 26.09 13.56
C ALA A 252 9.23 25.74 13.67
N ARG A 253 9.66 24.60 13.11
CA ARG A 253 11.08 24.23 13.06
C ARG A 253 11.91 25.23 12.26
N ARG A 254 11.42 25.70 11.11
CA ARG A 254 12.13 26.72 10.33
C ARG A 254 12.26 28.02 11.11
N GLU A 255 11.20 28.45 11.79
CA GLU A 255 11.22 29.67 12.62
C GLU A 255 12.20 29.52 13.81
N GLU A 256 12.29 28.33 14.42
CA GLU A 256 13.30 28.02 15.44
C GLU A 256 14.72 28.02 14.87
N ASP A 257 14.95 27.35 13.74
CA ASP A 257 16.24 27.31 13.04
C ASP A 257 16.69 28.72 12.64
N GLU A 258 15.79 29.55 12.11
CA GLU A 258 16.06 30.95 11.78
C GLU A 258 16.45 31.76 13.01
N ARG A 259 15.77 31.58 14.15
CA ARG A 259 16.14 32.23 15.42
C ARG A 259 17.49 31.77 15.94
N VAL A 260 17.84 30.50 15.77
CA VAL A 260 19.17 29.98 16.15
C VAL A 260 20.24 30.57 15.24
N LEU A 261 20.00 30.61 13.93
CA LEU A 261 20.93 31.23 12.98
C LEU A 261 21.15 32.71 13.26
N GLN A 262 20.10 33.47 13.61
CA GLN A 262 20.22 34.86 14.01
C GLN A 262 21.10 35.02 15.26
N ARG A 263 20.87 34.21 16.31
CA ARG A 263 21.72 34.23 17.51
C ARG A 263 23.18 33.89 17.20
N CYS A 264 23.43 32.87 16.38
CA CYS A 264 24.78 32.52 15.95
C CYS A 264 25.44 33.66 15.16
N GLN A 265 24.71 34.36 14.30
CA GLN A 265 25.22 35.53 13.57
C GLN A 265 25.56 36.67 14.53
N GLU A 266 24.69 36.97 15.49
CA GLU A 266 24.95 37.98 16.52
C GLU A 266 26.18 37.64 17.37
N GLU A 267 26.33 36.38 17.77
CA GLU A 267 27.51 35.89 18.51
C GLU A 267 28.79 36.03 17.68
N ILE A 268 28.77 35.67 16.39
CA ILE A 268 29.91 35.85 15.49
C ILE A 268 30.28 37.33 15.36
N ILE A 269 29.30 38.22 15.19
CA ILE A 269 29.54 39.67 15.10
C ILE A 269 30.10 40.19 16.42
N ALA A 270 29.57 39.76 17.56
CA ALA A 270 30.07 40.15 18.87
C ALA A 270 31.52 39.70 19.08
N GLU A 271 31.85 38.47 18.69
CA GLU A 271 33.20 37.94 18.78
C GLU A 271 34.18 38.66 17.83
N GLN A 272 33.75 38.96 16.61
CA GLN A 272 34.52 39.80 15.67
C GLN A 272 34.81 41.18 16.26
N ARG A 273 33.81 41.82 16.89
CA ARG A 273 33.98 43.11 17.58
C ARG A 273 34.97 43.02 18.74
N LYS A 274 34.90 41.96 19.55
CA LYS A 274 35.86 41.73 20.64
C LYS A 274 37.28 41.55 20.11
N VAL A 275 37.46 40.75 19.06
CA VAL A 275 38.76 40.54 18.41
C VAL A 275 39.30 41.85 17.86
N GLN A 276 38.46 42.66 17.21
CA GLN A 276 38.87 43.96 16.69
C GLN A 276 39.26 44.92 17.83
N ALA A 277 38.44 45.02 18.88
CA ALA A 277 38.76 45.84 20.05
C ALA A 277 40.07 45.40 20.74
N ALA A 278 40.33 44.08 20.81
CA ALA A 278 41.58 43.55 21.33
C ALA A 278 42.79 43.94 20.46
N LYS A 279 42.65 43.88 19.13
CA LYS A 279 43.68 44.34 18.19
C LYS A 279 43.95 45.83 18.34
N ASP A 280 42.91 46.64 18.46
CA ASP A 280 43.03 48.08 18.62
C ASP A 280 43.71 48.43 19.95
N ALA A 281 43.33 47.76 21.05
CA ALA A 281 43.99 47.90 22.35
C ALA A 281 45.46 47.46 22.33
N GLU A 282 45.79 46.37 21.63
CA GLU A 282 47.18 45.95 21.43
C GLU A 282 47.98 46.97 20.62
N ALA A 283 47.37 47.54 19.56
CA ALA A 283 48.00 48.58 18.76
C ALA A 283 48.27 49.85 19.58
N GLU A 284 47.33 50.26 20.45
CA GLU A 284 47.52 51.38 21.38
C GLU A 284 48.62 51.10 22.41
N ARG A 285 48.64 49.90 22.99
CA ARG A 285 49.70 49.47 23.90
C ARG A 285 51.07 49.53 23.21
N MET A 286 51.16 49.06 21.97
CA MET A 286 52.40 49.13 21.19
C MET A 286 52.80 50.57 20.85
N ARG A 287 51.84 51.48 20.64
CA ARG A 287 52.11 52.92 20.48
C ARG A 287 52.66 53.53 21.77
N GLN A 288 52.08 53.21 22.92
CA GLN A 288 52.60 53.66 24.22
C GLN A 288 54.02 53.17 24.47
N VAL A 289 54.29 51.88 24.26
CA VAL A 289 55.66 51.32 24.39
C VAL A 289 56.65 52.03 23.46
N LYS A 290 56.25 52.38 22.22
CA LYS A 290 57.12 53.17 21.32
C LYS A 290 57.39 54.57 21.87
N LEU A 291 56.39 55.25 22.43
CA LEU A 291 56.57 56.56 23.06
C LEU A 291 57.47 56.49 24.28
N ASP A 292 57.31 55.48 25.12
CA ASP A 292 58.14 55.29 26.31
C ASP A 292 59.59 54.95 25.94
N ASN A 293 59.81 54.10 24.92
CA ASN A 293 61.14 53.83 24.37
C ASN A 293 61.81 55.11 23.82
N LEU A 294 61.04 56.00 23.19
CA LEU A 294 61.57 57.28 22.71
C LEU A 294 61.96 58.20 23.87
N LYS A 295 61.12 58.30 24.91
CA LYS A 295 61.43 59.06 26.13
C LYS A 295 62.67 58.51 26.83
N GLU A 296 62.77 57.18 26.97
CA GLU A 296 63.93 56.55 27.58
C GLU A 296 65.20 56.80 26.77
N ARG A 297 65.12 56.77 25.43
CA ARG A 297 66.24 57.14 24.55
C ARG A 297 66.67 58.59 24.75
N GLN A 298 65.72 59.52 24.91
CA GLN A 298 66.02 60.92 25.21
C GLN A 298 66.69 61.08 26.58
N ILE A 299 66.18 60.40 27.62
CA ILE A 299 66.77 60.41 28.96
C ILE A 299 68.20 59.86 28.93
N ARG A 300 68.43 58.74 28.21
CA ARG A 300 69.78 58.18 28.04
C ARG A 300 70.72 59.14 27.31
N MET A 301 70.23 59.85 26.29
CA MET A 301 71.02 60.86 25.59
C MET A 301 71.38 62.03 26.52
N GLN A 302 70.43 62.51 27.31
CA GLN A 302 70.64 63.57 28.30
C GLN A 302 71.63 63.14 29.38
N ARG A 303 71.51 61.92 29.93
CA ARG A 303 72.48 61.36 30.88
C ARG A 303 73.86 61.26 30.27
N LYS A 304 73.99 60.75 29.04
CA LYS A 304 75.27 60.70 28.34
C LYS A 304 75.88 62.09 28.12
N GLN A 305 75.06 63.09 27.84
CA GLN A 305 75.51 64.49 27.74
C GLN A 305 75.95 65.05 29.09
N GLN A 306 75.20 64.77 30.17
CA GLN A 306 75.57 65.16 31.53
C GLN A 306 76.86 64.49 31.99
N GLU A 307 76.98 63.17 31.80
CA GLU A 307 78.21 62.40 32.07
C GLU A 307 79.38 62.96 31.26
N ALA A 308 79.20 63.28 29.97
CA ALA A 308 80.25 63.90 29.17
C ALA A 308 80.67 65.29 29.67
N LEU A 309 79.73 66.10 30.15
CA LEU A 309 80.02 67.41 30.76
C LEU A 309 80.70 67.27 32.13
N GLU A 310 80.30 66.27 32.92
CA GLU A 310 80.93 65.94 34.20
C GLU A 310 82.35 65.41 33.99
N ASP A 311 82.55 64.54 33.01
CA ASP A 311 83.87 64.06 32.57
C ASP A 311 84.73 65.22 32.08
N GLN A 312 84.18 66.14 31.27
CA GLN A 312 84.90 67.34 30.84
C GLN A 312 85.28 68.22 32.04
N ARG A 313 84.35 68.43 32.98
CA ARG A 313 84.62 69.19 34.21
C ARG A 313 85.67 68.50 35.08
N LEU A 314 85.66 67.17 35.17
CA LEU A 314 86.66 66.38 35.88
C LEU A 314 88.03 66.49 35.19
N MET A 315 88.08 66.44 33.86
CA MET A 315 89.30 66.67 33.09
C MET A 315 89.83 68.09 33.27
N GLU A 316 88.96 69.10 33.26
CA GLU A 316 89.33 70.50 33.52
C GLU A 316 89.81 70.70 34.96
N ALA A 317 89.16 70.06 35.94
CA ALA A 317 89.60 70.08 37.34
C ALA A 317 90.94 69.34 37.51
N TYR A 318 91.16 68.24 36.80
CA TYR A 318 92.42 67.51 36.78
C TYR A 318 93.52 68.31 36.07
N LYS A 319 93.20 68.96 34.95
CA LYS A 319 94.09 69.90 34.25
C LYS A 319 94.44 71.08 35.14
N ALA A 320 93.47 71.69 35.82
CA ALA A 320 93.70 72.77 36.78
C ALA A 320 94.49 72.29 38.00
N LYS A 321 94.35 71.02 38.41
CA LYS A 321 95.19 70.41 39.44
C LYS A 321 96.63 70.25 38.92
N LEU A 322 96.83 69.76 37.69
CA LEU A 322 98.16 69.68 37.07
C LEU A 322 98.78 71.06 36.86
N GLU A 323 98.02 72.05 36.43
CA GLU A 323 98.48 73.44 36.31
C GLU A 323 98.80 74.02 37.69
N ARG A 324 98.01 73.72 38.74
CA ARG A 324 98.39 74.06 40.12
C ARG A 324 99.65 73.35 40.55
N GLU A 325 99.83 72.07 40.25
CA GLU A 325 101.05 71.33 40.55
C GLU A 325 102.24 71.80 39.71
N GLU A 326 102.02 72.32 38.49
CA GLU A 326 103.03 72.93 37.64
C GLU A 326 103.37 74.34 38.11
N VAL A 327 102.40 75.13 38.57
CA VAL A 327 102.62 76.41 39.24
C VAL A 327 103.27 76.17 40.58
N GLU A 328 102.92 75.12 41.32
CA GLU A 328 103.60 74.73 42.56
C GLU A 328 104.98 74.15 42.26
N ARG A 329 105.21 73.44 41.15
CA ARG A 329 106.54 73.02 40.70
C ARG A 329 107.35 74.18 40.18
N ALA A 330 106.75 75.16 39.52
CA ALA A 330 107.39 76.37 39.03
C ALA A 330 107.72 77.29 40.19
N ASN A 331 106.79 77.53 41.12
CA ASN A 331 107.02 78.23 42.37
C ASN A 331 107.97 77.43 43.27
N ALA A 332 107.95 76.10 43.27
CA ALA A 332 108.92 75.28 43.97
C ALA A 332 110.27 75.34 43.29
N PHE A 333 110.34 75.45 41.96
CA PHE A 333 111.57 75.63 41.18
C PHE A 333 112.13 77.04 41.36
N GLU A 334 111.27 78.05 41.46
CA GLU A 334 111.60 79.44 41.74
C GLU A 334 112.05 79.59 43.20
N ARG A 335 111.33 78.98 44.15
CA ARG A 335 111.79 78.78 45.54
C ARG A 335 113.03 77.89 45.62
N ARG A 336 113.26 76.97 44.68
CA ARG A 336 114.46 76.12 44.59
C ARG A 336 115.61 76.83 43.90
N MET A 337 115.36 77.88 43.11
CA MET A 337 116.35 78.82 42.56
C MET A 337 116.71 79.89 43.60
N GLU A 338 115.74 80.43 44.33
CA GLU A 338 115.95 81.25 45.54
C GLU A 338 116.63 80.44 46.64
N ARG A 339 116.24 79.17 46.85
CA ARG A 339 116.99 78.24 47.70
C ARG A 339 118.29 77.79 47.05
N LEU A 340 118.49 77.70 45.74
CA LEU A 340 119.83 77.39 45.17
C LEU A 340 120.79 78.56 45.43
N GLN A 341 120.28 79.79 45.45
CA GLN A 341 121.00 80.97 45.92
C GLN A 341 121.15 81.01 47.46
N ALA A 342 120.21 80.44 48.23
CA ALA A 342 120.23 80.44 49.70
C ALA A 342 120.64 79.11 50.38
N SER A 343 120.97 78.06 49.62
CA SER A 343 121.26 76.70 50.09
C SER A 343 122.28 75.99 49.18
N GLY A 344 123.36 76.72 48.86
CA GLY A 344 124.72 76.16 48.86
C GLY A 344 125.18 75.65 50.24
N GLN A 345 124.28 75.60 51.22
CA GLN A 345 124.42 74.89 52.48
C GLN A 345 123.18 74.03 52.71
N LYS A 346 123.40 72.70 52.74
CA LYS A 346 122.51 71.62 53.21
C LYS A 346 121.64 70.90 52.15
N TRP A 347 122.32 69.98 51.49
CA TRP A 347 121.78 68.67 51.07
C TRP A 347 121.20 67.87 52.26
N ALA A 348 120.39 66.85 51.94
CA ALA A 348 119.93 65.74 52.79
C ALA A 348 118.83 66.10 53.82
N GLU A 349 117.70 65.40 53.98
CA GLU A 349 117.31 64.03 53.64
C GLU A 349 115.79 63.89 53.91
N GLU A 350 115.18 62.81 53.40
CA GLU A 350 113.80 62.29 53.64
C GLU A 350 112.73 62.59 52.57
N GLY A 351 112.75 61.73 51.53
CA GLY A 351 111.71 61.57 50.53
C GLY A 351 110.85 60.32 50.78
N ALA A 352 109.55 60.50 50.57
CA ALA A 352 108.47 59.53 50.73
C ALA A 352 108.46 58.46 49.62
N GLY A 353 108.42 57.18 50.02
CA GLY A 353 108.33 56.03 49.10
C GLY A 353 107.44 54.89 49.59
N LYS A 354 106.50 55.14 50.52
CA LYS A 354 105.67 54.08 51.12
C LYS A 354 104.15 54.22 50.89
N GLU A 355 103.63 55.41 50.58
CA GLU A 355 102.18 55.63 50.43
C GLU A 355 101.62 55.30 49.03
N GLN A 356 102.46 55.27 47.98
CA GLN A 356 101.99 54.94 46.63
C GLN A 356 101.68 53.45 46.45
N LEU A 357 102.40 52.57 47.16
CA LEU A 357 102.22 51.11 47.03
C LEU A 357 100.94 50.60 47.72
N GLU A 358 100.48 51.26 48.79
CA GLU A 358 99.25 50.88 49.51
C GLU A 358 97.96 51.31 48.77
N PHE A 359 98.04 52.32 47.90
CA PHE A 359 96.91 52.76 47.09
C PHE A 359 96.69 51.81 45.89
N GLU A 360 97.77 51.36 45.26
CA GLU A 360 97.71 50.38 44.16
C GLU A 360 97.17 49.02 44.63
N GLN A 361 97.57 48.54 45.81
CA GLN A 361 97.06 47.28 46.37
C GLN A 361 95.56 47.32 46.74
N LYS A 362 95.04 48.48 47.18
CA LYS A 362 93.60 48.63 47.48
C LYS A 362 92.74 48.70 46.23
N LEU A 363 93.26 49.28 45.15
CA LEU A 363 92.56 49.34 43.86
C LEU A 363 92.48 47.95 43.21
N GLU A 364 93.56 47.17 43.26
CA GLU A 364 93.56 45.78 42.76
C GLU A 364 92.58 44.88 43.51
N GLN A 365 92.45 45.04 44.83
CA GLN A 365 91.47 44.28 45.64
C GLN A 365 90.01 44.66 45.32
N GLN A 366 89.73 45.92 44.97
CA GLN A 366 88.39 46.34 44.53
C GLN A 366 88.03 45.76 43.15
N ILE A 367 88.96 45.76 42.20
CA ILE A 367 88.75 45.21 40.86
C ILE A 367 88.50 43.69 40.92
N LEU A 368 89.26 42.97 41.76
CA LEU A 368 89.05 41.53 41.96
C LEU A 368 87.71 41.22 42.65
N GLY A 369 87.27 42.04 43.60
CA GLY A 369 85.97 41.89 44.25
C GLY A 369 84.78 42.12 43.31
N GLU A 370 84.90 43.07 42.38
CA GLU A 370 83.86 43.35 41.38
C GLU A 370 83.78 42.27 40.29
N ALA A 371 84.93 41.75 39.86
CA ALA A 371 84.99 40.60 38.94
C ALA A 371 84.32 39.36 39.56
N LEU A 372 84.57 39.09 40.84
CA LEU A 372 84.00 37.94 41.54
C LEU A 372 82.48 38.07 41.77
N ARG A 373 81.98 39.30 42.03
CA ARG A 373 80.53 39.58 42.07
C ARG A 373 79.85 39.39 40.72
N LYS A 374 80.51 39.78 39.64
CA LYS A 374 79.98 39.59 38.28
C LYS A 374 79.92 38.11 37.91
N GLU A 375 80.97 37.34 38.23
CA GLU A 375 80.99 35.89 38.03
C GLU A 375 79.89 35.18 38.85
N GLN A 376 79.67 35.58 40.09
CA GLN A 376 78.56 35.06 40.91
C GLN A 376 77.18 35.39 40.33
N ALA A 377 77.00 36.62 39.81
CA ALA A 377 75.75 37.01 39.16
C ALA A 377 75.47 36.25 37.86
N ASP A 378 76.51 35.95 37.08
CA ASP A 378 76.40 35.15 35.85
C ASP A 378 76.12 33.68 36.17
N LEU A 379 76.77 33.10 37.19
CA LEU A 379 76.48 31.74 37.67
C LEU A 379 75.05 31.60 38.20
N GLU A 380 74.51 32.62 38.88
CA GLU A 380 73.12 32.61 39.33
C GLU A 380 72.11 32.71 38.18
N ARG A 381 72.41 33.51 37.15
CA ARG A 381 71.59 33.58 35.93
C ARG A 381 71.58 32.24 35.22
N GLU A 382 72.74 31.63 35.01
CA GLU A 382 72.82 30.30 34.41
C GLU A 382 72.05 29.26 35.22
N ARG A 383 72.09 29.33 36.55
CA ARG A 383 71.34 28.40 37.40
C ARG A 383 69.83 28.60 37.26
N ARG A 384 69.35 29.84 37.19
CA ARG A 384 67.93 30.16 36.94
C ARG A 384 67.47 29.71 35.56
N ASP A 385 68.27 29.96 34.53
CA ASP A 385 67.94 29.54 33.16
C ASP A 385 67.93 28.02 33.02
N LYS A 386 68.90 27.32 33.63
CA LYS A 386 68.92 25.84 33.70
C LYS A 386 67.70 25.29 34.45
N GLN A 387 67.26 25.94 35.52
CA GLN A 387 66.02 25.53 36.23
C GLN A 387 64.76 25.78 35.38
N ALA A 388 64.65 26.94 34.73
CA ALA A 388 63.53 27.26 33.85
C ALA A 388 63.43 26.30 32.65
N ILE A 389 64.56 25.87 32.08
CA ILE A 389 64.59 24.85 31.03
C ILE A 389 64.08 23.51 31.56
N LYS A 390 64.53 23.08 32.75
CA LYS A 390 64.07 21.82 33.38
C LYS A 390 62.58 21.85 33.68
N ASP A 391 62.06 22.96 34.21
CA ASP A 391 60.64 23.12 34.51
C ASP A 391 59.79 23.13 33.23
N LYS A 392 60.25 23.80 32.17
CA LYS A 392 59.59 23.77 30.86
C LYS A 392 59.58 22.37 30.26
N GLN A 393 60.70 21.63 30.34
CA GLN A 393 60.76 20.24 29.89
C GLN A 393 59.80 19.34 30.66
N ARG A 394 59.74 19.49 31.99
CA ARG A 394 58.79 18.76 32.84
C ARG A 394 57.34 19.05 32.45
N LEU A 395 57.00 20.32 32.26
CA LEU A 395 55.64 20.74 31.92
C LEU A 395 55.21 20.22 30.53
N MET A 396 56.13 20.22 29.56
CA MET A 396 55.89 19.58 28.25
C MET A 396 55.72 18.05 28.38
N ALA A 397 56.53 17.38 29.20
CA ALA A 397 56.41 15.94 29.43
C ALA A 397 55.06 15.57 30.09
N GLU A 398 54.62 16.33 31.08
CA GLU A 398 53.31 16.15 31.72
C GLU A 398 52.16 16.41 30.74
N SER A 399 52.24 17.45 29.90
CA SER A 399 51.25 17.73 28.85
C SER A 399 51.18 16.60 27.82
N ASN A 400 52.32 16.13 27.32
CA ASN A 400 52.39 15.02 26.38
C ASN A 400 51.82 13.73 26.98
N ARG A 401 52.12 13.45 28.26
CA ARG A 401 51.54 12.32 28.99
C ARG A 401 50.02 12.40 29.06
N LYS A 402 49.46 13.56 29.43
CA LYS A 402 48.01 13.78 29.46
C LYS A 402 47.36 13.57 28.09
N LEU A 403 47.99 14.04 27.01
CA LEU A 403 47.51 13.83 25.64
C LEU A 403 47.51 12.34 25.24
N ILE A 404 48.55 11.60 25.59
CA ILE A 404 48.63 10.15 25.33
C ILE A 404 47.57 9.39 26.12
N GLU A 405 47.38 9.71 27.41
CA GLU A 405 46.36 9.09 28.26
C GLU A 405 44.94 9.39 27.74
N ALA A 406 44.66 10.64 27.35
CA ALA A 406 43.38 11.02 26.75
C ALA A 406 43.13 10.29 25.41
N LYS A 407 44.16 10.15 24.57
CA LYS A 407 44.08 9.39 23.31
C LYS A 407 43.82 7.91 23.56
N LYS A 408 44.47 7.32 24.56
CA LYS A 408 44.27 5.92 24.97
C LYS A 408 42.85 5.69 25.49
N LEU A 409 42.34 6.59 26.33
CA LEU A 409 40.97 6.52 26.84
C LEU A 409 39.93 6.63 25.71
N ARG A 410 40.13 7.56 24.78
CA ARG A 410 39.26 7.70 23.59
C ARG A 410 39.29 6.46 22.71
N MET A 411 40.46 5.84 22.52
CA MET A 411 40.58 4.59 21.77
C MET A 411 39.87 3.44 22.49
N GLN A 412 40.04 3.28 23.80
CA GLN A 412 39.36 2.26 24.59
C GLN A 412 37.84 2.43 24.55
N ARG A 413 37.35 3.67 24.72
CA ARG A 413 35.92 3.97 24.61
C ARG A 413 35.37 3.61 23.22
N LYS A 414 36.10 3.96 22.16
CA LYS A 414 35.71 3.57 20.79
C LYS A 414 35.70 2.05 20.62
N GLN A 415 36.69 1.35 21.15
CA GLN A 415 36.72 -0.13 21.12
C GLN A 415 35.53 -0.74 21.87
N GLN A 416 35.16 -0.20 23.03
CA GLN A 416 33.99 -0.64 23.78
C GLN A 416 32.68 -0.36 23.03
N GLU A 417 32.56 0.82 22.41
CA GLU A 417 31.41 1.17 21.56
C GLU A 417 31.32 0.21 20.35
N ASP A 418 32.42 -0.04 19.65
CA ASP A 418 32.50 -0.97 18.52
C ASP A 418 32.16 -2.42 18.95
N GLN A 419 32.66 -2.87 20.12
CA GLN A 419 32.33 -4.19 20.69
C GLN A 419 30.84 -4.29 21.03
N SER A 420 30.28 -3.29 21.73
CA SER A 420 28.86 -3.27 22.07
C SER A 420 27.96 -3.26 20.83
N PHE A 421 28.39 -2.57 19.77
CA PHE A 421 27.69 -2.54 18.49
C PHE A 421 27.76 -3.90 17.79
N ALA A 422 28.91 -4.57 17.81
CA ALA A 422 29.07 -5.91 17.26
C ALA A 422 28.22 -6.94 18.00
N GLU A 423 28.20 -6.92 19.33
CA GLU A 423 27.36 -7.79 20.15
C GLU A 423 25.87 -7.57 19.91
N LYS A 424 25.44 -6.30 19.83
CA LYS A 424 24.05 -5.96 19.48
C LYS A 424 23.69 -6.47 18.09
N SER A 425 24.57 -6.27 17.11
CA SER A 425 24.34 -6.75 15.75
C SER A 425 24.22 -8.27 15.68
N GLN A 426 25.04 -9.01 16.44
CA GLN A 426 24.93 -10.46 16.54
C GLN A 426 23.63 -10.90 17.22
N ARG A 427 23.19 -10.20 18.27
CA ARG A 427 21.91 -10.48 18.94
C ARG A 427 20.74 -10.23 17.99
N ASP A 428 20.71 -9.09 17.31
CA ASP A 428 19.67 -8.73 16.34
C ASP A 428 19.61 -9.74 15.18
N GLN A 429 20.77 -10.22 14.70
CA GLN A 429 20.83 -11.27 13.69
C GLN A 429 20.24 -12.60 14.19
N LYS A 430 20.61 -13.04 15.41
CA LYS A 430 20.07 -14.25 16.01
C LYS A 430 18.55 -14.17 16.18
N GLU A 431 18.05 -13.05 16.70
CA GLU A 431 16.61 -12.82 16.87
C GLU A 431 15.88 -12.82 15.53
N PHE A 432 16.46 -12.21 14.49
CA PHE A 432 15.91 -12.26 13.15
C PHE A 432 15.79 -13.71 12.64
N PHE A 433 16.86 -14.50 12.73
CA PHE A 433 16.84 -15.91 12.30
C PHE A 433 15.85 -16.76 13.11
N GLU A 434 15.78 -16.56 14.43
CA GLU A 434 14.79 -17.23 15.28
C GLU A 434 13.36 -16.85 14.90
N SER A 435 13.10 -15.57 14.61
CA SER A 435 11.77 -15.10 14.19
C SER A 435 11.36 -15.67 12.82
N GLU A 436 12.28 -15.75 11.86
CA GLU A 436 12.04 -16.36 10.54
C GLU A 436 11.82 -17.87 10.68
N ALA A 437 12.59 -18.55 11.53
CA ALA A 437 12.39 -19.96 11.84
C ALA A 437 11.01 -20.22 12.47
N ARG A 438 10.54 -19.34 13.38
CA ARG A 438 9.19 -19.42 13.97
C ARG A 438 8.10 -19.25 12.90
N LYS A 439 8.19 -18.23 12.04
CA LYS A 439 7.23 -18.03 10.93
C LYS A 439 7.19 -19.22 9.99
N LYS A 440 8.36 -19.79 9.66
CA LYS A 440 8.46 -20.98 8.80
C LYS A 440 7.79 -22.19 9.45
N LYS A 441 8.00 -22.40 10.76
CA LYS A 441 7.32 -23.46 11.54
C LYS A 441 5.80 -23.24 11.57
N GLU A 442 5.34 -22.02 11.81
CA GLU A 442 3.91 -21.68 11.83
C GLU A 442 3.25 -21.94 10.47
N LYS A 443 3.90 -21.51 9.37
CA LYS A 443 3.44 -21.78 8.01
C LYS A 443 3.38 -23.28 7.70
N ALA A 444 4.38 -24.04 8.14
CA ALA A 444 4.39 -25.50 7.97
C ALA A 444 3.27 -26.17 8.77
N LEU A 445 3.01 -25.71 9.99
CA LEU A 445 1.92 -26.20 10.83
C LEU A 445 0.55 -25.92 10.20
N LEU A 446 0.35 -24.70 9.68
CA LEU A 446 -0.89 -24.30 9.01
C LEU A 446 -1.10 -25.06 7.69
N MET A 447 -0.03 -25.31 6.94
CA MET A 447 -0.07 -26.16 5.75
C MET A 447 -0.44 -27.60 6.09
N ASN A 448 0.11 -28.16 7.18
CA ASN A 448 -0.24 -29.48 7.66
C ASN A 448 -1.73 -29.55 8.10
N GLN A 449 -2.21 -28.56 8.86
CA GLN A 449 -3.63 -28.46 9.20
C GLN A 449 -4.53 -28.42 7.96
N HIS A 450 -4.16 -27.65 6.94
CA HIS A 450 -4.89 -27.61 5.68
C HIS A 450 -4.86 -28.96 4.95
N GLN A 451 -3.72 -29.66 4.96
CA GLN A 451 -3.59 -31.00 4.39
C GLN A 451 -4.49 -32.02 5.12
N ILE A 452 -4.55 -31.95 6.46
CA ILE A 452 -5.46 -32.79 7.27
C ILE A 452 -6.92 -32.45 6.97
N ALA A 453 -7.30 -31.18 6.88
CA ALA A 453 -8.66 -30.78 6.53
C ALA A 453 -9.06 -31.27 5.13
N LEU A 454 -8.14 -31.19 4.16
CA LEU A 454 -8.36 -31.68 2.81
C LEU A 454 -8.49 -33.21 2.79
N SER A 455 -7.65 -33.94 3.53
CA SER A 455 -7.75 -35.40 3.62
C SER A 455 -9.06 -35.83 4.29
N GLN A 456 -9.53 -35.12 5.31
CA GLN A 456 -10.85 -35.32 5.90
C GLN A 456 -11.98 -35.07 4.89
N GLN A 457 -11.88 -34.01 4.09
CA GLN A 457 -12.88 -33.71 3.05
C GLN A 457 -12.91 -34.78 1.95
N ILE A 458 -11.73 -35.26 1.52
CA ILE A 458 -11.61 -36.37 0.57
C ILE A 458 -12.20 -37.64 1.18
N HIS A 459 -11.88 -37.96 2.43
CA HIS A 459 -12.41 -39.13 3.10
C HIS A 459 -13.94 -39.05 3.27
N HIS A 460 -14.48 -37.88 3.61
CA HIS A 460 -15.91 -37.64 3.68
C HIS A 460 -16.59 -37.85 2.32
N ARG A 461 -15.96 -37.38 1.21
CA ARG A 461 -16.47 -37.63 -0.15
C ARG A 461 -16.34 -39.10 -0.57
N SER A 462 -15.27 -39.79 -0.15
CA SER A 462 -15.03 -41.19 -0.45
C SER A 462 -16.00 -42.12 0.30
N ASN A 463 -16.30 -41.82 1.57
CA ASN A 463 -17.23 -42.59 2.39
C ASN A 463 -18.70 -42.25 2.07
N ASN A 464 -18.97 -41.06 1.52
CA ASN A 464 -20.28 -40.64 1.01
C ASN A 464 -20.22 -40.38 -0.52
N PRO A 465 -19.94 -41.39 -1.35
CA PRO A 465 -19.75 -41.22 -2.80
C PRO A 465 -21.03 -40.78 -3.51
N THR A 466 -22.18 -41.07 -2.92
CA THR A 466 -23.47 -40.47 -3.25
C THR A 466 -23.79 -39.52 -2.12
N ASP A 467 -23.75 -38.21 -2.38
CA ASP A 467 -24.27 -37.20 -1.46
C ASP A 467 -25.63 -37.72 -0.96
N PRO A 468 -25.84 -37.99 0.34
CA PRO A 468 -27.10 -38.57 0.81
C PRO A 468 -28.29 -37.69 0.42
N MET A 469 -28.08 -36.38 0.19
CA MET A 469 -29.06 -35.46 -0.39
C MET A 469 -29.41 -35.72 -1.87
N LYS A 470 -28.56 -36.43 -2.62
CA LYS A 470 -28.81 -36.84 -4.02
C LYS A 470 -29.34 -38.28 -4.13
N ALA A 471 -29.03 -39.15 -3.18
CA ALA A 471 -29.52 -40.54 -3.16
C ALA A 471 -30.87 -40.70 -2.44
N SER A 472 -31.20 -39.79 -1.52
CA SER A 472 -32.48 -39.76 -0.82
C SER A 472 -33.28 -38.53 -1.24
N MET A 473 -34.60 -38.69 -1.37
CA MET A 473 -35.49 -37.54 -1.64
C MET A 473 -35.31 -36.50 -0.53
N SER A 474 -35.20 -35.24 -0.92
CA SER A 474 -35.10 -34.13 0.04
C SER A 474 -36.34 -34.09 0.93
N ASP A 475 -36.24 -33.49 2.12
CA ASP A 475 -37.37 -33.42 3.07
C ASP A 475 -38.62 -32.76 2.45
N HIS A 476 -38.42 -31.83 1.51
CA HIS A 476 -39.49 -31.19 0.77
C HIS A 476 -40.16 -32.14 -0.25
N GLU A 477 -39.36 -32.89 -1.01
CA GLU A 477 -39.86 -33.90 -1.96
C GLU A 477 -40.57 -35.05 -1.21
N ARG A 478 -40.05 -35.43 -0.04
CA ARG A 478 -40.69 -36.41 0.85
C ARG A 478 -42.03 -35.93 1.39
N LYS A 479 -42.18 -34.63 1.63
CA LYS A 479 -43.45 -34.03 2.06
C LYS A 479 -44.48 -33.99 0.92
N ILE A 480 -44.06 -33.60 -0.29
CA ILE A 480 -44.92 -33.60 -1.49
C ILE A 480 -45.36 -35.02 -1.85
N ASN A 481 -44.43 -35.97 -1.85
CA ASN A 481 -44.72 -37.37 -2.15
C ASN A 481 -45.28 -38.13 -0.93
N GLY A 482 -45.52 -37.45 0.19
CA GLY A 482 -45.87 -38.08 1.46
C GLY A 482 -47.17 -38.87 1.43
N GLU A 483 -48.18 -38.40 0.69
CA GLU A 483 -49.44 -39.13 0.52
C GLU A 483 -49.28 -40.39 -0.35
N LEU A 484 -48.46 -40.31 -1.40
CA LEU A 484 -48.16 -41.45 -2.28
C LEU A 484 -47.32 -42.51 -1.54
N LEU A 485 -46.34 -42.06 -0.73
CA LEU A 485 -45.54 -42.92 0.12
C LEU A 485 -46.38 -43.61 1.20
N LYS A 486 -47.34 -42.89 1.81
CA LYS A 486 -48.30 -43.47 2.78
C LYS A 486 -49.18 -44.53 2.13
N LYS A 487 -49.69 -44.29 0.92
CA LYS A 487 -50.48 -45.28 0.15
C LYS A 487 -49.66 -46.54 -0.19
N LEU A 488 -48.40 -46.37 -0.61
CA LEU A 488 -47.47 -47.48 -0.82
C LEU A 488 -47.19 -48.29 0.44
N HIS A 489 -47.23 -47.67 1.62
CA HIS A 489 -47.05 -48.36 2.91
C HIS A 489 -48.32 -49.08 3.40
N GLN A 490 -49.49 -48.54 3.06
CA GLN A 490 -50.80 -49.07 3.48
C GLN A 490 -51.31 -50.19 2.56
N GLU A 491 -50.91 -50.20 1.29
CA GLU A 491 -51.31 -51.20 0.29
C GLU A 491 -50.13 -52.12 -0.09
N PRO A 492 -49.95 -53.27 0.59
CA PRO A 492 -48.79 -54.15 0.37
C PRO A 492 -48.76 -54.76 -1.05
N GLU A 493 -49.92 -54.95 -1.69
CA GLU A 493 -49.99 -55.42 -3.07
C GLU A 493 -49.45 -54.40 -4.09
N LEU A 494 -49.68 -53.10 -3.83
CA LEU A 494 -49.17 -52.02 -4.67
C LEU A 494 -47.65 -51.91 -4.54
N LEU A 495 -47.13 -52.04 -3.31
CA LEU A 495 -45.70 -52.07 -3.03
C LEU A 495 -45.01 -53.24 -3.75
N LEU A 496 -45.60 -54.43 -3.73
CA LEU A 496 -45.09 -55.61 -4.43
C LEU A 496 -45.07 -55.43 -5.95
N LYS A 497 -46.12 -54.83 -6.53
CA LYS A 497 -46.17 -54.48 -7.97
C LYS A 497 -45.10 -53.47 -8.36
N VAL A 498 -44.84 -52.45 -7.52
CA VAL A 498 -43.79 -51.45 -7.75
C VAL A 498 -42.40 -52.06 -7.62
N ALA A 499 -42.15 -52.88 -6.58
CA ALA A 499 -40.88 -53.59 -6.39
C ALA A 499 -40.56 -54.51 -7.57
N ASN A 500 -41.53 -55.30 -8.04
CA ASN A 500 -41.36 -56.16 -9.22
C ASN A 500 -41.03 -55.37 -10.49
N ARG A 501 -41.61 -54.17 -10.66
CA ARG A 501 -41.37 -53.30 -11.82
C ARG A 501 -39.99 -52.63 -11.77
N VAL A 502 -39.53 -52.23 -10.58
CA VAL A 502 -38.19 -51.68 -10.37
C VAL A 502 -37.12 -52.75 -10.61
N HIS A 503 -37.31 -53.96 -10.09
CA HIS A 503 -36.39 -55.08 -10.32
C HIS A 503 -36.39 -55.58 -11.77
N ALA A 504 -37.54 -55.56 -12.46
CA ALA A 504 -37.61 -55.87 -13.90
C ALA A 504 -36.89 -54.81 -14.76
N ALA A 505 -36.94 -53.53 -14.37
CA ALA A 505 -36.24 -52.45 -15.06
C ALA A 505 -34.72 -52.41 -14.78
N SER A 506 -34.27 -52.92 -13.64
CA SER A 506 -32.84 -53.01 -13.29
C SER A 506 -32.13 -54.23 -13.89
N SER A 507 -32.85 -55.13 -14.57
CA SER A 507 -32.26 -56.27 -15.28
C SER A 507 -31.97 -55.86 -16.73
N PRO A 508 -30.72 -55.52 -17.09
CA PRO A 508 -30.39 -55.18 -18.47
C PRO A 508 -30.60 -56.44 -19.31
N GLY A 509 -31.45 -56.34 -20.33
CA GLY A 509 -31.66 -57.43 -21.28
C GLY A 509 -30.32 -57.88 -21.86
N LYS A 510 -29.87 -59.08 -21.46
CA LYS A 510 -28.89 -59.85 -22.22
C LYS A 510 -29.48 -60.07 -23.61
N LYS A 511 -29.03 -59.27 -24.58
CA LYS A 511 -29.21 -59.60 -26.00
C LYS A 511 -28.40 -60.86 -26.26
N SER A 512 -29.09 -61.96 -26.52
CA SER A 512 -28.53 -63.14 -27.15
C SER A 512 -28.21 -62.80 -28.61
N SER A 513 -26.93 -62.60 -28.92
CA SER A 513 -26.31 -62.87 -30.22
C SER A 513 -24.82 -63.09 -29.99
#